data_AF-A0A1V4HSG6-F1
#
_entry.id   AF-A0A1V4HSG6-F1
#
_cell.length_a   1.000
_cell.length_b   1.000
_cell.length_c   1.000
_cell.angle_alpha   90.00
_cell.angle_beta   90.00
_cell.angle_gamma   90.00
#
_symmetry.space_group_name_H-M   'P 1'
#
loop_
_entity.id
_entity.type
_entity.pdbx_description
1 polymer ?
#
loop_
_entity_poly.entity_id
_entity_poly.type
_entity_poly.pdbx_seq_one_letter_code
_entity_poly.pdbx_strand_id
1 'polypeptide(L)' 'MAYKYDEENHTYYKLEMCSAEDVAENGEQAKFVRGEYDRLPSPDIIADQARRLGFDTFEVTTVTENVKRYSVDSL' A
#
# COMPACT_ATOMS: atom_id res chain seq x y z
N MET A 1 27.45 -19.86 15.31
CA MET A 1 27.12 -18.57 15.92
C MET A 1 25.68 -18.25 15.58
N ALA A 2 24.81 -18.04 16.58
CA ALA A 2 23.45 -17.56 16.34
C ALA A 2 23.49 -16.04 16.42
N TYR A 3 23.11 -15.36 15.34
CA TYR A 3 22.97 -13.91 15.32
C TYR A 3 21.78 -13.51 16.21
N LYS A 4 21.96 -12.47 17.02
CA LYS A 4 20.84 -11.84 17.73
C LYS A 4 20.00 -11.08 16.70
N TYR A 5 18.69 -11.10 16.84
CA TYR A 5 17.81 -10.29 15.99
C TYR A 5 16.66 -9.68 16.81
N ASP A 6 16.20 -8.54 16.31
CA ASP A 6 14.94 -7.90 16.67
C ASP A 6 13.88 -8.29 15.64
N GLU A 7 12.62 -8.41 16.07
CA GLU A 7 11.49 -8.72 15.20
C GLU A 7 10.39 -7.68 15.41
N GLU A 8 9.95 -7.06 14.31
CA GLU A 8 8.87 -6.10 14.28
C GLU A 8 7.79 -6.58 13.31
N ASN A 9 6.54 -6.49 13.74
CA ASN A 9 5.37 -6.74 12.89
C ASN A 9 4.62 -5.43 12.68
N HIS A 10 4.40 -5.07 11.43
CA HIS A 10 3.67 -3.86 11.08
C HIS A 10 2.59 -4.18 10.03
N THR A 11 1.38 -3.68 10.26
CA THR A 11 0.26 -3.83 9.33
C THR A 11 -0.19 -2.46 8.89
N TYR A 12 -0.26 -2.26 7.57
CA TYR A 12 -0.72 -1.03 6.95
C TYR A 12 -1.57 -1.33 5.72
N TYR A 13 -2.19 -0.29 5.18
CA TYR A 13 -3.05 -0.38 4.01
C TYR A 13 -2.42 0.35 2.82
N LYS A 14 -2.38 -0.31 1.67
CA LYS A 14 -2.10 0.31 0.38
C LYS A 14 -3.43 0.69 -0.26
N LEU A 15 -3.57 1.95 -0.63
CA LEU A 15 -4.71 2.47 -1.37
C LEU A 15 -4.23 2.92 -2.74
N GLU A 16 -4.86 2.37 -3.77
CA GLU A 16 -4.57 2.67 -5.17
C GLU A 16 -5.83 3.21 -5.83
N MET A 17 -5.74 4.33 -6.53
CA MET A 17 -6.85 4.94 -7.27
C MET A 17 -6.48 5.01 -8.75
N CYS A 18 -7.40 4.60 -9.62
CA CYS A 18 -7.19 4.57 -11.07
C CYS A 18 -8.51 4.69 -11.84
N SER A 19 -8.38 4.89 -13.16
CA SER A 19 -9.51 4.80 -14.08
C SER A 19 -9.64 3.36 -14.59
N ALA A 20 -10.83 2.78 -14.51
CA ALA A 20 -11.10 1.43 -15.02
C ALA A 20 -10.84 1.32 -16.53
N GLU A 21 -11.16 2.38 -17.28
CA GLU A 21 -10.88 2.47 -18.72
C GLU A 21 -9.37 2.44 -18.97
N ASP A 22 -8.59 3.23 -18.22
CA ASP A 22 -7.13 3.29 -18.36
C ASP A 22 -6.47 1.95 -18.02
N VAL A 23 -6.98 1.25 -17.00
CA VAL A 23 -6.53 -0.11 -16.66
C VAL A 23 -6.86 -1.11 -17.77
N ALA A 24 -8.05 -1.02 -18.38
CA ALA A 24 -8.45 -1.91 -19.46
C ALA A 24 -7.62 -1.70 -20.74
N GLU A 25 -7.25 -0.44 -21.04
CA GLU A 25 -6.48 -0.09 -22.24
C GLU A 25 -4.97 -0.31 -22.06
N ASN A 26 -4.42 0.05 -20.90
CA ASN A 26 -2.99 0.14 -20.68
C ASN A 26 -2.43 -0.92 -19.71
N GLY A 27 -3.29 -1.69 -19.04
CA GLY A 27 -2.88 -2.76 -18.13
C GLY A 27 -1.90 -2.28 -17.06
N GLU A 28 -0.71 -2.86 -17.03
CA GLU A 28 0.37 -2.49 -16.09
C GLU A 28 0.88 -1.05 -16.27
N GLN A 29 0.63 -0.43 -17.43
CA GLN A 29 1.05 0.96 -17.72
C GLN A 29 -0.01 2.00 -17.34
N ALA A 30 -1.17 1.58 -16.82
CA ALA A 30 -2.21 2.50 -16.39
C ALA A 30 -1.70 3.43 -15.28
N LYS A 31 -2.32 4.61 -15.19
CA LYS A 31 -1.96 5.60 -14.19
C LYS A 31 -2.63 5.27 -12.87
N PHE A 32 -1.80 5.20 -11.84
CA PHE A 32 -2.24 4.98 -10.46
C PHE A 32 -1.78 6.13 -9.58
N VAL A 33 -2.67 6.60 -8.71
CA VAL A 33 -2.27 7.30 -7.49
C VAL A 33 -2.23 6.28 -6.37
N ARG A 34 -1.09 6.18 -5.69
CA ARG A 34 -0.83 5.18 -4.65
C ARG A 34 -0.46 5.86 -3.34
N GLY A 35 -0.91 5.30 -2.22
CA GLY A 35 -0.51 5.75 -0.89
C GLY A 35 -0.58 4.64 0.14
N GLU A 36 0.26 4.76 1.17
CA GLU A 36 0.32 3.84 2.31
C GLU A 36 -0.23 4.52 3.56
N TYR A 37 -1.06 3.79 4.31
CA TYR A 37 -1.81 4.34 5.44
C TYR A 37 -1.86 3.34 6.59
N ASP A 38 -1.54 3.79 7.80
CA ASP A 38 -1.77 2.98 9.02
C ASP A 38 -3.26 2.76 9.30
N ARG A 39 -4.10 3.69 8.84
CA ARG A 39 -5.56 3.65 8.93
C ARG A 39 -6.18 4.31 7.72
N LEU A 40 -7.21 3.68 7.16
CA LEU A 40 -7.95 4.24 6.03
C LEU A 40 -9.17 5.04 6.47
N PRO A 41 -9.53 6.11 5.73
CA PRO A 41 -10.85 6.71 5.80
C PRO A 41 -11.94 5.70 5.41
N SER A 42 -13.22 6.05 5.64
CA SER A 42 -14.32 5.23 5.16
C SER A 42 -14.32 5.14 3.62
N PRO A 43 -14.85 4.06 3.04
CA PRO A 43 -14.95 3.90 1.59
C PRO A 43 -15.61 5.09 0.87
N ASP A 44 -16.63 5.72 1.48
CA ASP A 44 -17.31 6.88 0.89
C ASP A 44 -16.38 8.08 0.72
N ILE A 45 -15.52 8.34 1.72
CA ILE A 45 -14.53 9.42 1.68
C ILE A 45 -13.48 9.13 0.61
N ILE A 46 -13.03 7.87 0.52
CA ILE A 46 -12.06 7.44 -0.49
C ILE A 46 -12.66 7.56 -1.90
N ALA A 47 -13.92 7.15 -2.09
CA ALA A 47 -14.63 7.25 -3.34
C ALA A 47 -14.84 8.71 -3.78
N ASP A 48 -15.10 9.62 -2.83
CA ASP A 48 -15.17 11.06 -3.11
C ASP A 48 -13.80 11.64 -3.51
N GLN A 49 -12.72 11.19 -2.88
CA GLN A 49 -11.35 11.58 -3.25
C GLN A 49 -10.97 11.09 -4.65
N ALA A 50 -11.23 9.80 -4.96
CA ALA A 50 -10.98 9.23 -6.28
C ALA A 50 -11.70 10.04 -7.37
N ARG A 51 -13.00 10.32 -7.18
CA ARG A 51 -13.80 11.14 -8.11
C ARG A 51 -13.24 12.55 -8.30
N ARG A 52 -12.79 13.21 -7.22
CA ARG A 52 -12.16 14.55 -7.31
C ARG A 52 -10.84 14.54 -8.08
N LEU A 53 -10.13 13.41 -8.07
CA LEU A 53 -8.89 13.20 -8.81
C LEU A 53 -9.12 12.73 -10.26
N GLY A 54 -10.38 12.50 -10.67
CA GLY A 54 -10.73 12.02 -12.00
C GLY A 54 -10.66 10.50 -12.16
N PHE A 55 -10.64 9.76 -11.06
CA PHE A 55 -10.66 8.30 -11.04
C PHE A 55 -12.07 7.78 -10.71
N ASP A 56 -12.41 6.62 -11.25
CA ASP A 56 -13.71 5.95 -11.04
C ASP A 56 -13.58 4.66 -10.23
N THR A 57 -12.36 4.21 -9.95
CA THR A 57 -12.07 3.00 -9.17
C THR A 57 -10.98 3.25 -8.13
N PHE A 58 -11.06 2.49 -7.04
CA PHE A 58 -10.00 2.40 -6.05
C PHE A 58 -9.91 0.98 -5.50
N GLU A 59 -8.70 0.58 -5.12
CA GLU A 59 -8.38 -0.70 -4.51
C GLU A 59 -7.73 -0.47 -3.14
N VAL A 60 -8.08 -1.32 -2.18
CA VAL A 60 -7.47 -1.35 -0.85
C VAL A 60 -6.84 -2.71 -0.63
N THR A 61 -5.52 -2.72 -0.43
CA THR A 61 -4.75 -3.91 -0.10
C THR A 61 -4.25 -3.80 1.34
N THR A 62 -4.55 -4.80 2.18
CA THR A 62 -3.98 -4.90 3.53
C THR A 62 -2.63 -5.60 3.45
N VAL A 63 -1.58 -4.96 3.95
CA VAL A 63 -0.21 -5.49 3.96
C VAL A 63 0.20 -5.75 5.39
N THR A 64 0.75 -6.94 5.66
CA THR A 64 1.38 -7.27 6.94
C THR A 64 2.82 -7.63 6.69
N GLU A 65 3.73 -6.84 7.25
CA GLU A 65 5.17 -7.03 7.15
C GLU A 65 5.72 -7.58 8.46
N ASN A 66 6.51 -8.64 8.34
CA ASN A 66 7.33 -9.18 9.41
C ASN A 66 8.78 -8.85 9.09
N VAL A 67 9.39 -7.97 9.89
CA VAL A 67 10.76 -7.50 9.70
C VAL A 67 11.64 -8.12 10.78
N LYS A 68 12.64 -8.91 10.35
CA LYS A 68 13.68 -9.44 11.23
C LYS A 68 14.99 -8.71 10.99
N ARG A 69 15.47 -7.97 11.99
CA ARG A 69 16.72 -7.20 11.94
C ARG A 69 17.80 -7.93 12.71
N TYR A 70 18.77 -8.49 11.99
CA TYR A 70 19.90 -9.20 12.60
C TYR A 70 20.98 -8.22 13.03
N SER A 71 21.38 -8.28 14.30
CA SER A 71 22.56 -7.57 14.78
C SER A 71 23.81 -8.28 14.26
N VAL A 72 24.66 -7.53 13.58
CA VAL A 72 26.02 -7.93 13.28
C VAL A 72 26.86 -7.23 14.35
N ASP A 73 26.89 -7.78 15.56
CA ASP A 73 27.78 -7.26 16.61
C ASP A 73 29.19 -7.18 16.01
N SER A 74 29.76 -5.97 15.99
CA SER A 74 31.11 -5.73 15.47
C SER A 74 32.14 -6.52 16.29
N LEU A 75 33.05 -7.18 15.55
CA LEU A 75 34.26 -7.90 15.98
C LEU A 75 34.77 -7.58 17.41
#